data_AF-A0A0F8YH48-F1
#
_entry.id   AF-A0A0F8YH48-F1
#
_cell.length_a   1.000
_cell.length_b   1.000
_cell.length_c   1.000
_cell.angle_alpha   90.00
_cell.angle_beta   90.00
_cell.angle_gamma   90.00
#
_symmetry.space_group_name_H-M   'P 1'
#
loop_
_entity.id
_entity.type
_entity.pdbx_description
1 polymer ?
#
loop_
_entity_poly.entity_id
_entity_poly.type
_entity_poly.pdbx_seq_one_letter_code
_entity_poly.pdbx_strand_id
1 'polypeptide(L)'
;ERDTADLVRKDLYETLSGWIKGMEKNVPGMVKSLVLTIGYLSAPPESLNTNPAADFKVHMDMQFNYLANAPECNGMYGIMMYKSRYADEEYVRWAGRLFRHYCIEGKRTMLSDEDEYGFKYIPGHIQNPDFNDGLKGWTVAAAAKDSVQAGTMKGLSALLCRFLTPEQGDNYMMTKRSADKPNKVSQEIKNLVPGKLYSAKLFVADYQDLTKGESVRKKFAVSLDIDNVDMIPEKRLVQAIHSRSKVGPFKGKTPPWMIHYRLVFRAKDKTAKLTISDWPDEAKPGGPVGQEILYNFVEVQPYIED
;
A
#
# COMPACT_ATOMS: atom_id res chain seq x y z
N GLU A 1 6.65 -2.13 18.56
CA GLU A 1 7.87 -2.94 18.35
C GLU A 1 7.76 -4.03 17.26
N ARG A 2 6.59 -4.36 16.71
CA ARG A 2 6.43 -5.54 15.84
C ARG A 2 7.03 -5.45 14.42
N ASP A 3 7.38 -4.27 13.91
CA ASP A 3 7.66 -4.08 12.46
C ASP A 3 9.06 -3.54 12.17
N THR A 4 10.11 -4.09 12.80
CA THR A 4 11.48 -3.78 12.35
C THR A 4 11.83 -4.61 11.10
N ALA A 5 12.75 -4.10 10.28
CA ALA A 5 13.22 -4.81 9.09
C ALA A 5 13.79 -6.19 9.43
N ASP A 6 14.53 -6.30 10.54
CA ASP A 6 15.18 -7.54 10.95
C ASP A 6 14.19 -8.60 11.43
N LEU A 7 13.16 -8.21 12.20
CA LEU A 7 12.12 -9.12 12.65
C LEU A 7 11.32 -9.67 11.46
N VAL A 8 10.89 -8.79 10.56
CA VAL A 8 10.16 -9.21 9.35
C VAL A 8 11.01 -10.10 8.46
N ARG A 9 12.29 -9.77 8.28
CA ARG A 9 13.23 -10.59 7.51
C ARG A 9 13.38 -11.97 8.14
N LYS A 10 13.57 -12.04 9.47
CA LYS A 10 13.69 -13.30 10.20
C LYS A 10 12.45 -14.19 10.01
N ASP A 11 11.27 -13.65 10.28
CA ASP A 11 10.01 -14.41 10.18
C ASP A 11 9.75 -14.89 8.74
N LEU A 12 10.05 -14.03 7.76
CA LEU A 12 9.96 -14.37 6.34
C LEU A 12 10.91 -15.53 6.00
N TYR A 13 12.15 -15.46 6.45
CA TYR A 13 13.18 -16.44 6.14
C TYR A 13 12.86 -17.79 6.79
N GLU A 14 12.41 -17.78 8.05
CA GLU A 14 11.95 -19.00 8.74
C GLU A 14 10.76 -19.65 8.01
N THR A 15 9.80 -18.85 7.55
CA THR A 15 8.64 -19.33 6.78
C THR A 15 9.06 -19.99 5.47
N LEU A 16 9.91 -19.30 4.68
CA LEU A 16 10.42 -19.83 3.41
C LEU A 16 11.29 -21.07 3.64
N SER A 17 12.18 -21.06 4.64
CA SER A 17 13.01 -22.20 5.03
C SER A 17 12.17 -23.43 5.33
N GLY A 18 11.18 -23.28 6.22
CA GLY A 18 10.32 -24.37 6.65
C GLY A 18 9.54 -24.96 5.48
N TRP A 19 9.02 -24.12 4.60
CA TRP A 19 8.27 -24.57 3.42
C TRP A 19 9.15 -25.33 2.43
N ILE A 20 10.33 -24.81 2.08
CA ILE A 20 11.26 -25.44 1.11
C ILE A 20 11.80 -26.76 1.67
N LYS A 21 12.24 -26.79 2.93
CA LYS A 21 12.69 -28.02 3.60
C LYS A 21 11.57 -29.05 3.71
N GLY A 22 10.34 -28.60 3.93
CA GLY A 22 9.15 -29.45 3.91
C GLY A 22 8.93 -30.11 2.55
N MET A 23 9.07 -29.35 1.45
CA MET A 23 8.96 -29.90 0.09
C MET A 23 10.02 -30.96 -0.18
N GLU A 24 11.29 -30.68 0.14
CA GLU A 24 12.38 -31.64 -0.05
C GLU A 24 12.21 -32.90 0.81
N LYS A 25 11.75 -32.76 2.06
CA LYS A 25 11.48 -33.89 2.95
C LYS A 25 10.35 -34.79 2.42
N ASN A 26 9.28 -34.19 1.91
CA ASN A 26 8.11 -34.92 1.45
C ASN A 26 8.33 -35.54 0.07
N VAL A 27 9.13 -34.90 -0.78
CA VAL A 27 9.51 -35.38 -2.11
C VAL A 27 11.00 -35.11 -2.33
N PRO A 28 11.89 -36.08 -2.03
CA PRO A 28 13.32 -35.91 -2.21
C PRO A 28 13.70 -35.53 -3.65
N GLY A 29 14.53 -34.50 -3.81
CA GLY A 29 14.93 -33.92 -5.09
C GLY A 29 13.96 -32.88 -5.66
N MET A 30 12.83 -32.60 -4.99
CA MET A 30 11.82 -31.66 -5.48
C MET A 30 12.36 -30.25 -5.68
N VAL A 31 13.29 -29.79 -4.83
CA VAL A 31 13.84 -28.42 -4.94
C VAL A 31 14.42 -28.18 -6.35
N LYS A 32 15.11 -29.17 -6.93
CA LYS A 32 15.71 -29.06 -8.27
C LYS A 32 14.70 -29.00 -9.42
N SER A 33 13.42 -29.27 -9.14
CA SER A 33 12.32 -29.19 -10.10
C SER A 33 11.30 -28.10 -9.71
N LEU A 34 11.59 -27.32 -8.66
CA LEU A 34 10.66 -26.33 -8.14
C LEU A 34 10.78 -24.99 -8.88
N VAL A 35 9.66 -24.54 -9.44
CA VAL A 35 9.45 -23.11 -9.78
C VAL A 35 8.66 -22.47 -8.64
N LEU A 36 9.33 -21.69 -7.79
CA LEU A 36 8.67 -21.01 -6.69
C LEU A 36 7.88 -19.79 -7.20
N THR A 37 6.63 -19.68 -6.78
CA THR A 37 5.76 -18.55 -7.15
C THR A 37 5.67 -17.55 -6.02
N ILE A 38 6.12 -16.32 -6.25
CA ILE A 38 6.01 -15.22 -5.28
C ILE A 38 4.92 -14.23 -5.72
N GLY A 39 4.14 -13.78 -4.74
CA GLY A 39 3.15 -12.72 -4.93
C GLY A 39 3.76 -11.32 -4.94
N TYR A 40 3.40 -10.47 -5.91
CA TYR A 40 3.80 -9.05 -5.95
C TYR A 40 2.62 -8.12 -6.23
N LEU A 41 1.46 -8.55 -5.78
CA LEU A 41 0.22 -7.82 -5.94
C LEU A 41 0.35 -6.52 -5.14
N SER A 42 0.41 -5.38 -5.81
CA SER A 42 0.60 -4.05 -5.18
C SER A 42 -0.56 -3.11 -5.46
N ALA A 43 -1.56 -3.58 -6.21
CA ALA A 43 -2.69 -2.81 -6.69
C ALA A 43 -3.97 -3.64 -6.67
N PRO A 44 -5.15 -3.00 -6.64
CA PRO A 44 -6.44 -3.67 -6.81
C PRO A 44 -6.49 -4.61 -8.01
N PRO A 45 -7.27 -5.70 -7.96
CA PRO A 45 -8.29 -6.03 -6.96
C PRO A 45 -7.79 -6.82 -5.74
N GLU A 46 -6.50 -7.17 -5.68
CA GLU A 46 -5.90 -7.92 -4.57
C GLU A 46 -4.49 -7.38 -4.34
N SER A 47 -4.13 -7.02 -3.11
CA SER A 47 -2.83 -6.45 -2.76
C SER A 47 -2.20 -7.21 -1.60
N LEU A 48 -0.94 -7.59 -1.77
CA LEU A 48 -0.03 -8.09 -0.73
C LEU A 48 0.82 -6.96 -0.12
N ASN A 49 0.76 -5.75 -0.69
CA ASN A 49 1.26 -4.54 -0.04
C ASN A 49 0.26 -4.12 1.06
N THR A 50 0.33 -4.82 2.19
CA THR A 50 -0.66 -4.72 3.29
C THR A 50 -0.23 -3.81 4.43
N ASN A 51 1.05 -3.46 4.52
CA ASN A 51 1.55 -2.53 5.54
C ASN A 51 1.99 -1.21 4.87
N PRO A 52 1.17 -0.15 4.91
CA PRO A 52 1.47 1.11 4.23
C PRO A 52 2.63 1.90 4.88
N ALA A 53 3.13 1.47 6.05
CA ALA A 53 4.34 2.01 6.65
C ALA A 53 5.62 1.37 6.09
N ALA A 54 5.51 0.21 5.43
CA ALA A 54 6.62 -0.55 4.92
C ALA A 54 6.79 -0.38 3.42
N ASP A 55 8.02 -0.26 2.92
CA ASP A 55 8.30 -0.29 1.49
C ASP A 55 8.23 -1.73 0.96
N PHE A 56 7.17 -2.03 0.22
CA PHE A 56 6.91 -3.36 -0.33
C PHE A 56 7.99 -3.80 -1.32
N LYS A 57 8.71 -2.87 -1.95
CA LYS A 57 9.86 -3.20 -2.83
C LYS A 57 10.98 -3.87 -2.04
N VAL A 58 11.27 -3.37 -0.84
CA VAL A 58 12.28 -3.95 0.05
C VAL A 58 11.80 -5.32 0.55
N HIS A 59 10.51 -5.47 0.87
CA HIS A 59 9.95 -6.78 1.24
C HIS A 59 10.07 -7.82 0.12
N MET A 60 9.82 -7.42 -1.13
CA MET A 60 10.03 -8.30 -2.29
C MET A 60 11.51 -8.67 -2.45
N ASP A 61 12.41 -7.71 -2.28
CA ASP A 61 13.85 -7.95 -2.36
C ASP A 61 14.35 -8.92 -1.28
N MET A 62 13.83 -8.83 -0.04
CA MET A 62 14.14 -9.80 1.02
C MET A 62 13.80 -11.24 0.61
N GLN A 63 12.67 -11.45 -0.08
CA GLN A 63 12.27 -12.78 -0.57
C GLN A 63 13.28 -13.31 -1.60
N PHE A 64 13.64 -12.50 -2.59
CA PHE A 64 14.62 -12.89 -3.60
C PHE A 64 16.01 -13.12 -3.01
N ASN A 65 16.43 -12.25 -2.07
CA ASN A 65 17.68 -12.37 -1.37
C ASN A 65 17.82 -13.70 -0.62
N TYR A 66 16.75 -14.11 0.08
CA TYR A 66 16.71 -15.41 0.73
C TYR A 66 16.92 -16.55 -0.26
N LEU A 67 16.12 -16.56 -1.34
CA LEU A 67 16.14 -17.63 -2.33
C LEU A 67 17.48 -17.74 -3.07
N ALA A 68 18.19 -16.63 -3.24
CA ALA A 68 19.50 -16.61 -3.87
C ALA A 68 20.64 -17.10 -2.97
N ASN A 69 20.47 -17.06 -1.64
CA ASN A 69 21.55 -17.30 -0.69
C ASN A 69 21.35 -18.56 0.20
N ALA A 70 20.11 -18.96 0.47
CA ALA A 70 19.83 -20.03 1.41
C ALA A 70 20.27 -21.40 0.88
N PRO A 71 21.02 -22.20 1.64
CA PRO A 71 21.53 -23.51 1.18
C PRO A 71 20.43 -24.47 0.71
N GLU A 72 19.27 -24.48 1.36
CA GLU A 72 18.10 -25.29 0.97
C GLU A 72 17.49 -24.89 -0.38
N CYS A 73 17.82 -23.69 -0.90
CA CYS A 73 17.38 -23.23 -2.22
C CYS A 73 18.38 -23.60 -3.32
N ASN A 74 19.50 -24.25 -2.98
CA ASN A 74 20.55 -24.54 -3.94
C ASN A 74 20.04 -25.47 -5.06
N GLY A 75 20.22 -25.02 -6.30
CA GLY A 75 19.73 -25.74 -7.48
C GLY A 75 18.23 -25.63 -7.72
N MET A 76 17.52 -24.74 -7.01
CA MET A 76 16.11 -24.46 -7.29
C MET A 76 15.91 -24.11 -8.78
N TYR A 77 14.91 -24.73 -9.41
CA TYR A 77 14.76 -24.66 -10.87
C TYR A 77 14.42 -23.25 -11.37
N GLY A 78 13.58 -22.53 -10.65
CA GLY A 78 13.26 -21.16 -11.02
C GLY A 78 12.34 -20.43 -10.06
N ILE A 79 12.07 -19.17 -10.41
CA ILE A 79 11.14 -18.29 -9.71
C ILE A 79 10.18 -17.72 -10.74
N MET A 80 8.91 -17.62 -10.38
CA MET A 80 7.91 -16.87 -11.14
C MET A 80 7.16 -15.91 -10.22
N MET A 81 6.54 -14.89 -10.81
CA MET A 81 5.82 -13.87 -10.07
C MET A 81 4.33 -13.83 -10.44
N TYR A 82 3.48 -13.93 -9.42
CA TYR A 82 2.02 -13.86 -9.53
C TYR A 82 1.54 -12.53 -8.94
N LYS A 83 0.79 -11.68 -9.65
CA LYS A 83 0.39 -11.71 -11.05
C LYS A 83 0.36 -10.25 -11.52
N SER A 84 0.91 -9.98 -12.70
CA SER A 84 1.11 -8.61 -13.22
C SER A 84 -0.18 -7.80 -13.33
N ARG A 85 -1.33 -8.46 -13.52
CA ARG A 85 -2.63 -7.77 -13.59
C ARG A 85 -3.01 -7.06 -12.28
N TYR A 86 -2.44 -7.46 -11.15
CA TYR A 86 -2.73 -6.89 -9.82
C TYR A 86 -1.51 -6.11 -9.29
N ALA A 87 -0.56 -5.78 -10.17
CA ALA A 87 0.60 -4.98 -9.84
C ALA A 87 0.48 -3.61 -10.51
N ASP A 88 0.87 -2.59 -9.77
CA ASP A 88 1.16 -1.29 -10.34
C ASP A 88 2.33 -1.39 -11.33
N GLU A 89 2.33 -0.53 -12.34
CA GLU A 89 3.37 -0.51 -13.38
C GLU A 89 4.80 -0.40 -12.82
N GLU A 90 4.99 0.36 -11.73
CA GLU A 90 6.25 0.43 -11.00
C GLU A 90 6.72 -0.93 -10.49
N TYR A 91 5.82 -1.71 -9.91
CA TYR A 91 6.14 -3.02 -9.34
C TYR A 91 6.40 -4.07 -10.42
N VAL A 92 5.86 -3.88 -11.63
CA VAL A 92 6.25 -4.67 -12.81
C VAL A 92 7.70 -4.36 -13.22
N ARG A 93 8.11 -3.07 -13.22
CA ARG A 93 9.53 -2.73 -13.43
C ARG A 93 10.42 -3.29 -12.33
N TRP A 94 10.00 -3.16 -11.06
CA TRP A 94 10.78 -3.68 -9.92
C TRP A 94 10.96 -5.20 -10.00
N ALA A 95 9.91 -5.95 -10.31
CA ALA A 95 9.98 -7.39 -10.57
C ALA A 95 11.04 -7.72 -11.65
N GLY A 96 11.03 -6.99 -12.76
CA GLY A 96 12.04 -7.16 -13.82
C GLY A 96 13.46 -6.90 -13.33
N ARG A 97 13.65 -5.86 -12.50
CA ARG A 97 14.96 -5.53 -11.90
C ARG A 97 15.42 -6.61 -10.91
N LEU A 98 14.52 -7.17 -10.10
CA LEU A 98 14.83 -8.29 -9.20
C LEU A 98 15.23 -9.55 -9.97
N PHE A 99 14.49 -9.92 -11.02
CA PHE A 99 14.88 -11.05 -11.88
C PHE A 99 16.24 -10.84 -12.51
N ARG A 100 16.51 -9.64 -13.02
CA ARG A 100 17.82 -9.31 -13.59
C ARG A 100 18.94 -9.45 -12.55
N HIS A 101 18.77 -8.86 -11.39
CA HIS A 101 19.76 -8.85 -10.31
C HIS A 101 20.10 -10.26 -9.81
N TYR A 102 19.09 -11.04 -9.42
CA TYR A 102 19.30 -12.33 -8.77
C TYR A 102 19.40 -13.51 -9.74
N CYS A 103 18.53 -13.56 -10.74
CA CYS A 103 18.36 -14.75 -11.59
C CYS A 103 19.23 -14.71 -12.86
N ILE A 104 19.54 -13.51 -13.38
CA ILE A 104 20.32 -13.35 -14.60
C ILE A 104 21.78 -12.98 -14.28
N GLU A 105 21.99 -11.94 -13.49
CA GLU A 105 23.33 -11.46 -13.12
C GLU A 105 23.95 -12.24 -11.95
N GLY A 106 23.14 -13.02 -11.24
CA GLY A 106 23.64 -13.86 -10.14
C GLY A 106 24.13 -13.07 -8.92
N LYS A 107 23.69 -11.83 -8.73
CA LYS A 107 24.02 -11.04 -7.55
C LYS A 107 23.41 -11.69 -6.29
N ARG A 108 23.99 -11.36 -5.14
CA ARG A 108 23.68 -11.97 -3.82
C ARG A 108 23.39 -10.96 -2.72
N THR A 109 23.71 -9.69 -2.94
CA THR A 109 23.34 -8.57 -2.07
C THR A 109 21.91 -8.13 -2.32
N MET A 110 21.30 -7.40 -1.38
CA MET A 110 19.97 -6.80 -1.59
C MET A 110 20.05 -5.75 -2.69
N LEU A 111 19.13 -5.77 -3.64
CA LEU A 111 19.04 -4.74 -4.70
C LEU A 111 18.59 -3.39 -4.12
N SER A 112 17.81 -3.40 -3.05
CA SER A 112 17.25 -2.21 -2.41
C SER A 112 18.24 -1.45 -1.51
N ASP A 113 19.42 -2.00 -1.24
CA ASP A 113 20.44 -1.40 -0.38
C ASP A 113 20.98 -0.06 -0.94
N GLU A 114 21.73 0.65 -0.10
CA GLU A 114 22.21 2.02 -0.31
C GLU A 114 23.03 2.22 -1.59
N ASP A 115 23.82 1.22 -1.99
CA ASP A 115 24.71 1.32 -3.14
C ASP A 115 23.94 1.35 -4.49
N GLU A 116 22.67 0.93 -4.51
CA GLU A 116 21.86 0.84 -5.74
C GLU A 116 20.64 1.78 -5.69
N TYR A 117 19.78 1.67 -4.66
CA TYR A 117 18.55 2.48 -4.55
C TYR A 117 18.38 3.20 -3.21
N GLY A 118 18.97 2.68 -2.12
CA GLY A 118 18.82 3.25 -0.77
C GLY A 118 17.40 3.21 -0.23
N PHE A 119 16.61 2.20 -0.60
CA PHE A 119 15.28 2.01 -0.05
C PHE A 119 15.37 1.38 1.35
N LYS A 120 14.50 1.84 2.24
CA LYS A 120 14.43 1.37 3.62
C LYS A 120 13.11 0.66 3.84
N TYR A 121 13.13 -0.45 4.57
CA TYR A 121 11.91 -1.21 4.85
C TYR A 121 10.86 -0.34 5.54
N ILE A 122 11.22 0.46 6.54
CA ILE A 122 10.36 1.52 7.08
C ILE A 122 11.00 2.87 6.71
N PRO A 123 10.56 3.52 5.62
CA PRO A 123 11.18 4.77 5.18
C PRO A 123 10.84 5.96 6.10
N GLY A 124 9.76 5.86 6.88
CA GLY A 124 9.38 6.87 7.86
C GLY A 124 8.87 8.18 7.22
N HIS A 125 8.34 8.11 5.99
CA HIS A 125 7.78 9.26 5.29
C HIS A 125 6.51 9.80 5.96
N ILE A 126 5.64 8.90 6.43
CA ILE A 126 4.38 9.21 7.13
C ILE A 126 4.28 8.32 8.37
N GLN A 127 3.68 8.85 9.44
CA GLN A 127 3.37 8.17 10.67
C GLN A 127 1.91 7.76 10.72
N ASN A 128 1.64 6.63 11.38
CA ASN A 128 0.30 6.07 11.55
C ASN A 128 -0.51 6.03 10.22
N PRO A 129 0.06 5.47 9.13
CA PRO A 129 -0.53 5.50 7.79
C PRO A 129 -1.80 4.65 7.67
N ASP A 130 -2.03 3.74 8.61
CA ASP A 130 -3.18 2.84 8.63
C ASP A 130 -4.20 3.20 9.72
N PHE A 131 -4.00 4.34 10.42
CA PHE A 131 -4.85 4.81 11.53
C PHE A 131 -4.97 3.83 12.71
N ASN A 132 -3.96 2.96 12.90
CA ASN A 132 -3.88 2.01 14.02
C ASN A 132 -3.90 2.71 15.39
N ASP A 133 -3.30 3.90 15.48
CA ASP A 133 -3.30 4.74 16.68
C ASP A 133 -4.34 5.89 16.58
N GLY A 134 -5.45 5.64 15.90
CA GLY A 134 -6.47 6.66 15.62
C GLY A 134 -5.92 7.78 14.75
N LEU A 135 -6.12 9.04 15.16
CA LEU A 135 -5.61 10.22 14.46
C LEU A 135 -4.25 10.72 14.99
N LYS A 136 -3.57 9.92 15.83
CA LYS A 136 -2.24 10.29 16.35
C LYS A 136 -1.25 10.51 15.19
N GLY A 137 -0.49 11.61 15.26
CA GLY A 137 0.45 12.02 14.22
C GLY A 137 -0.17 12.85 13.09
N TRP A 138 -1.50 12.94 13.02
CA TRP A 138 -2.21 13.73 12.02
C TRP A 138 -2.67 15.06 12.59
N THR A 139 -2.46 16.15 11.85
CA THR A 139 -3.02 17.47 12.18
C THR A 139 -4.43 17.57 11.59
N VAL A 140 -5.42 17.78 12.45
CA VAL A 140 -6.83 17.77 12.09
C VAL A 140 -7.42 19.17 12.20
N ALA A 141 -7.90 19.70 11.09
CA ALA A 141 -8.75 20.89 11.04
C ALA A 141 -10.17 20.45 10.68
N ALA A 142 -10.96 20.12 11.70
CA ALA A 142 -12.33 19.67 11.53
C ALA A 142 -13.27 20.83 11.15
N ALA A 143 -14.22 20.54 10.26
CA ALA A 143 -15.26 21.47 9.86
C ALA A 143 -16.27 21.75 10.98
N ALA A 144 -16.57 20.73 11.78
CA ALA A 144 -17.47 20.77 12.93
C ALA A 144 -17.01 19.80 14.02
N LYS A 145 -17.68 19.82 15.17
CA LYS A 145 -17.46 18.79 16.20
C LYS A 145 -17.78 17.41 15.62
N ASP A 146 -16.90 16.44 15.88
CA ASP A 146 -17.05 15.05 15.45
C ASP A 146 -17.11 14.84 13.93
N SER A 147 -16.75 15.83 13.11
CA SER A 147 -16.75 15.71 11.65
C SER A 147 -15.49 15.05 11.07
N VAL A 148 -14.49 14.76 11.91
CA VAL A 148 -13.33 13.92 11.58
C VAL A 148 -13.12 12.93 12.72
N GLN A 149 -13.11 11.64 12.40
CA GLN A 149 -12.98 10.58 13.39
C GLN A 149 -12.09 9.46 12.86
N ALA A 150 -11.42 8.75 13.76
CA ALA A 150 -10.85 7.44 13.44
C ALA A 150 -11.79 6.34 13.96
N GLY A 151 -11.79 5.20 13.30
CA GLY A 151 -12.59 4.05 13.69
C GLY A 151 -12.04 2.73 13.16
N THR A 152 -12.74 1.66 13.49
CA THR A 152 -12.40 0.30 13.06
C THR A 152 -13.63 -0.36 12.45
N MET A 153 -13.46 -1.09 11.35
CA MET A 153 -14.50 -1.86 10.69
C MET A 153 -13.96 -3.26 10.40
N LYS A 154 -14.53 -4.26 11.08
CA LYS A 154 -14.09 -5.66 10.92
C LYS A 154 -14.21 -6.12 9.47
N GLY A 155 -13.11 -6.62 8.91
CA GLY A 155 -13.01 -7.08 7.53
C GLY A 155 -12.84 -5.97 6.50
N LEU A 156 -12.63 -4.71 6.92
CA LEU A 156 -12.39 -3.60 6.01
C LEU A 156 -11.12 -3.83 5.19
N SER A 157 -10.06 -4.39 5.76
CA SER A 157 -8.84 -4.80 5.04
C SER A 157 -9.18 -5.62 3.78
N ALA A 158 -10.04 -6.63 3.91
CA ALA A 158 -10.50 -7.47 2.81
C ALA A 158 -11.38 -6.68 1.83
N LEU A 159 -12.28 -5.83 2.34
CA LEU A 159 -13.12 -4.97 1.49
C LEU A 159 -12.26 -4.03 0.64
N LEU A 160 -11.14 -3.52 1.18
CA LEU A 160 -10.17 -2.64 0.52
C LEU A 160 -9.07 -3.41 -0.23
N CYS A 161 -9.37 -4.62 -0.70
CA CYS A 161 -8.52 -5.41 -1.58
C CYS A 161 -7.22 -5.93 -0.95
N ARG A 162 -6.96 -5.83 0.37
CA ARG A 162 -5.83 -6.55 0.97
C ARG A 162 -6.08 -8.05 0.84
N PHE A 163 -5.09 -8.79 0.35
CA PHE A 163 -5.19 -10.24 0.10
C PHE A 163 -4.66 -11.04 1.29
N LEU A 164 -5.20 -12.24 1.53
CA LEU A 164 -4.85 -13.12 2.66
C LEU A 164 -4.85 -12.36 4.00
N THR A 165 -5.98 -11.72 4.29
CA THR A 165 -6.13 -10.63 5.26
C THR A 165 -5.80 -11.01 6.71
N PRO A 166 -4.67 -10.54 7.28
CA PRO A 166 -4.61 -10.32 8.72
C PRO A 166 -5.60 -9.22 9.13
N GLU A 167 -5.92 -9.09 10.42
CA GLU A 167 -6.73 -7.98 10.97
C GLU A 167 -6.10 -6.58 10.73
N GLN A 168 -4.88 -6.52 10.18
CA GLN A 168 -4.21 -5.29 9.78
C GLN A 168 -4.90 -4.64 8.58
N GLY A 169 -5.27 -3.36 8.74
CA GLY A 169 -6.00 -2.59 7.73
C GLY A 169 -7.49 -2.43 7.98
N ASP A 170 -7.98 -2.86 9.15
CA ASP A 170 -9.38 -2.67 9.54
C ASP A 170 -9.66 -1.27 10.11
N ASN A 171 -8.63 -0.46 10.34
CA ASN A 171 -8.73 0.89 10.88
C ASN A 171 -8.85 1.94 9.76
N TYR A 172 -9.51 3.05 10.05
CA TYR A 172 -9.75 4.10 9.06
C TYR A 172 -9.87 5.49 9.69
N MET A 173 -9.73 6.50 8.84
CA MET A 173 -10.23 7.85 9.09
C MET A 173 -11.56 8.04 8.35
N MET A 174 -12.51 8.73 8.97
CA MET A 174 -13.77 9.14 8.38
C MET A 174 -13.95 10.65 8.50
N THR A 175 -14.45 11.28 7.44
CA THR A 175 -14.90 12.68 7.47
C THR A 175 -16.39 12.77 7.18
N LYS A 176 -17.11 13.59 7.94
CA LYS A 176 -18.50 13.95 7.65
C LYS A 176 -18.53 15.35 7.03
N ARG A 177 -18.94 15.43 5.76
CA ARG A 177 -18.89 16.66 4.99
C ARG A 177 -19.78 17.75 5.58
N SER A 178 -19.21 18.93 5.84
CA SER A 178 -19.96 20.13 6.23
C SER A 178 -20.30 20.99 5.01
N ALA A 179 -21.34 21.82 5.14
CA ALA A 179 -21.67 22.87 4.18
C ALA A 179 -20.77 24.12 4.35
N ASP A 180 -20.25 24.35 5.56
CA ASP A 180 -19.64 25.62 5.93
C ASP A 180 -18.17 25.73 5.49
N LYS A 181 -17.41 24.65 5.67
CA LYS A 181 -15.99 24.56 5.32
C LYS A 181 -15.54 23.09 5.19
N PRO A 182 -14.43 22.81 4.50
CA PRO A 182 -13.87 21.47 4.43
C PRO A 182 -13.35 20.95 5.77
N ASN A 183 -13.41 19.64 5.96
CA ASN A 183 -12.49 18.94 6.85
C ASN A 183 -11.13 18.86 6.15
N LYS A 184 -10.05 19.09 6.91
CA LYS A 184 -8.68 18.86 6.43
C LYS A 184 -7.88 18.04 7.43
N VAL A 185 -7.17 17.05 6.92
CA VAL A 185 -6.25 16.23 7.72
C VAL A 185 -4.91 16.21 7.02
N SER A 186 -3.85 16.56 7.74
CA SER A 186 -2.54 16.77 7.13
C SER A 186 -1.40 16.21 7.95
N GLN A 187 -0.30 15.91 7.27
CA GLN A 187 0.95 15.51 7.89
C GLN A 187 2.12 15.99 7.03
N GLU A 188 3.23 16.33 7.69
CA GLU A 188 4.50 16.54 7.01
C GLU A 188 5.04 15.19 6.54
N ILE A 189 5.32 15.07 5.25
CA ILE A 189 6.10 13.98 4.66
C ILE A 189 7.57 14.23 5.01
N LYS A 190 8.24 13.26 5.64
CA LYS A 190 9.63 13.37 6.09
C LYS A 190 10.58 12.51 5.27
N ASN A 191 11.89 12.69 5.50
CA ASN A 191 12.95 11.85 4.93
C ASN A 191 12.94 11.79 3.40
N LEU A 192 12.50 12.85 2.73
CA LEU A 192 12.58 12.94 1.29
C LEU A 192 14.01 13.26 0.85
N VAL A 193 14.34 12.86 -0.37
CA VAL A 193 15.58 13.21 -1.05
C VAL A 193 15.21 14.17 -2.17
N PRO A 194 15.68 15.43 -2.14
CA PRO A 194 15.41 16.39 -3.20
C PRO A 194 15.74 15.83 -4.58
N GLY A 195 14.84 16.05 -5.53
CA GLY A 195 14.97 15.55 -6.90
C GLY A 195 14.57 14.10 -7.09
N LYS A 196 14.30 13.29 -6.06
CA LYS A 196 13.80 11.90 -6.22
C LYS A 196 12.28 11.86 -6.34
N LEU A 197 11.78 10.82 -7.03
CA LEU A 197 10.35 10.54 -7.16
C LEU A 197 9.81 9.72 -5.99
N TYR A 198 8.57 10.02 -5.63
CA TYR A 198 7.78 9.34 -4.63
C TYR A 198 6.37 9.12 -5.15
N SER A 199 5.69 8.10 -4.63
CA SER A 199 4.26 7.91 -4.84
C SER A 199 3.50 8.05 -3.53
N ALA A 200 2.30 8.64 -3.61
CA ALA A 200 1.35 8.71 -2.52
C ALA A 200 0.07 7.94 -2.90
N LYS A 201 -0.37 7.00 -2.05
CA LYS A 201 -1.55 6.16 -2.30
C LYS A 201 -2.59 6.25 -1.19
N LEU A 202 -3.86 6.10 -1.59
CA LEU A 202 -5.02 6.19 -0.70
C LEU A 202 -6.24 5.51 -1.32
N PHE A 203 -7.04 4.76 -0.53
CA PHE A 203 -8.42 4.42 -0.89
C PHE A 203 -9.41 5.38 -0.27
N VAL A 204 -10.46 5.65 -1.03
CA VAL A 204 -11.60 6.46 -0.62
C VAL A 204 -12.88 5.67 -0.89
N ALA A 205 -13.74 5.54 0.11
CA ALA A 205 -15.02 4.87 0.00
C ALA A 205 -16.13 5.66 0.71
N ASP A 206 -17.38 5.34 0.37
CA ASP A 206 -18.53 5.86 1.10
C ASP A 206 -18.74 5.00 2.35
N TYR A 207 -18.62 5.59 3.53
CA TYR A 207 -18.75 4.86 4.80
C TYR A 207 -20.15 4.25 4.97
N GLN A 208 -21.17 4.95 4.48
CA GLN A 208 -22.56 4.51 4.62
C GLN A 208 -22.85 3.34 3.68
N ASP A 209 -22.31 3.36 2.47
CA ASP A 209 -22.41 2.22 1.55
C ASP A 209 -21.72 0.99 2.14
N LEU A 210 -20.53 1.16 2.72
CA LEU A 210 -19.79 0.05 3.33
C LEU A 210 -20.54 -0.57 4.51
N THR A 211 -21.13 0.25 5.37
CA THR A 211 -21.88 -0.22 6.55
C THR A 211 -23.22 -0.87 6.19
N LYS A 212 -23.93 -0.37 5.16
CA LYS A 212 -25.20 -0.94 4.68
C LYS A 212 -24.99 -2.15 3.75
N GLY A 213 -23.79 -2.34 3.23
CA GLY A 213 -23.49 -3.37 2.24
C GLY A 213 -24.11 -3.02 0.89
N GLU A 214 -24.06 -1.75 0.49
CA GLU A 214 -24.52 -1.23 -0.79
C GLU A 214 -23.32 -1.06 -1.74
N SER A 215 -23.49 -1.45 -3.00
CA SER A 215 -22.43 -1.34 -4.01
C SER A 215 -22.81 -0.28 -5.04
N VAL A 216 -22.36 0.96 -4.79
CA VAL A 216 -22.68 2.10 -5.65
C VAL A 216 -21.41 2.72 -6.20
N ARG A 217 -21.27 2.75 -7.53
CA ARG A 217 -20.13 3.39 -8.19
C ARG A 217 -20.29 4.92 -8.12
N LYS A 218 -19.53 5.55 -7.22
CA LYS A 218 -19.57 7.01 -6.98
C LYS A 218 -18.26 7.68 -7.39
N LYS A 219 -18.34 8.99 -7.66
CA LYS A 219 -17.19 9.89 -7.58
C LYS A 219 -17.21 10.55 -6.20
N PHE A 220 -16.05 10.77 -5.61
CA PHE A 220 -15.93 11.50 -4.35
C PHE A 220 -15.32 12.86 -4.62
N ALA A 221 -15.98 13.91 -4.12
CA ALA A 221 -15.45 15.27 -4.12
C ALA A 221 -14.48 15.40 -2.95
N VAL A 222 -13.24 14.98 -3.18
CA VAL A 222 -12.14 14.95 -2.21
C VAL A 222 -10.87 15.39 -2.91
N SER A 223 -9.90 15.89 -2.16
CA SER A 223 -8.56 16.24 -2.64
C SER A 223 -7.48 15.55 -1.80
N LEU A 224 -6.36 15.28 -2.48
CA LEU A 224 -5.11 14.83 -1.88
C LEU A 224 -4.03 15.72 -2.47
N ASP A 225 -3.65 16.74 -1.71
CA ASP A 225 -2.71 17.76 -2.12
C ASP A 225 -1.37 17.55 -1.44
N ILE A 226 -0.29 17.81 -2.17
CA ILE A 226 1.08 17.70 -1.67
C ILE A 226 1.80 19.00 -2.01
N ASP A 227 2.15 19.76 -0.97
CA ASP A 227 2.89 21.01 -1.12
C ASP A 227 4.40 20.74 -1.19
N ASN A 228 5.15 21.68 -1.76
CA ASN A 228 6.62 21.63 -1.90
C ASN A 228 7.13 20.45 -2.74
N VAL A 229 6.42 20.14 -3.83
CA VAL A 229 6.79 19.09 -4.78
C VAL A 229 6.53 19.55 -6.22
N ASP A 230 7.08 18.83 -7.18
CA ASP A 230 6.59 18.86 -8.56
C ASP A 230 5.75 17.62 -8.81
N MET A 231 4.45 17.81 -9.02
CA MET A 231 3.54 16.71 -9.38
C MET A 231 3.91 16.18 -10.76
N ILE A 232 3.73 14.87 -10.99
CA ILE A 232 3.91 14.21 -12.29
C ILE A 232 2.53 13.77 -12.80
N PRO A 233 1.78 14.65 -13.51
CA PRO A 233 0.39 14.40 -13.87
C PRO A 233 0.20 13.16 -14.74
N GLU A 234 1.18 12.83 -15.59
CA GLU A 234 1.13 11.70 -16.51
C GLU A 234 1.16 10.35 -15.78
N LYS A 235 1.66 10.33 -14.53
CA LYS A 235 1.73 9.14 -13.68
C LYS A 235 0.61 9.09 -12.63
N ARG A 236 -0.33 10.05 -12.66
CA ARG A 236 -1.52 10.07 -11.80
C ARG A 236 -2.49 8.97 -12.17
N LEU A 237 -2.94 8.21 -11.18
CA LEU A 237 -4.01 7.24 -11.30
C LEU A 237 -5.08 7.52 -10.25
N VAL A 238 -6.29 7.87 -10.68
CA VAL A 238 -7.47 7.99 -9.82
C VAL A 238 -8.58 7.18 -10.46
N GLN A 239 -8.86 6.02 -9.90
CA GLN A 239 -9.72 5.04 -10.55
C GLN A 239 -10.79 4.51 -9.61
N ALA A 240 -12.03 4.49 -10.10
CA ALA A 240 -13.08 3.70 -9.48
C ALA A 240 -12.81 2.22 -9.68
N ILE A 241 -12.64 1.52 -8.57
CA ILE A 241 -12.37 0.08 -8.51
C ILE A 241 -13.48 -0.61 -7.75
N HIS A 242 -13.56 -1.92 -7.91
CA HIS A 242 -14.51 -2.76 -7.20
C HIS A 242 -13.76 -3.90 -6.52
N SER A 243 -14.08 -4.14 -5.26
CA SER A 243 -13.46 -5.21 -4.47
C SER A 243 -13.80 -6.59 -5.02
N ARG A 244 -13.02 -7.61 -4.65
CA ARG A 244 -13.41 -9.02 -4.81
C ARG A 244 -14.04 -9.61 -3.56
N SER A 245 -13.89 -8.96 -2.42
CA SER A 245 -14.29 -9.50 -1.12
C SER A 245 -15.78 -9.35 -0.83
N LYS A 246 -16.37 -10.39 -0.26
CA LYS A 246 -17.78 -10.47 0.14
C LYS A 246 -17.90 -10.78 1.64
N VAL A 247 -17.21 -10.00 2.46
CA VAL A 247 -17.23 -10.12 3.92
C VAL A 247 -18.21 -9.14 4.56
N GLY A 248 -18.54 -9.36 5.83
CA GLY A 248 -19.36 -8.44 6.62
C GLY A 248 -20.70 -8.11 5.93
N PRO A 249 -21.08 -6.82 5.82
CA PRO A 249 -22.32 -6.38 5.17
C PRO A 249 -22.52 -6.82 3.71
N PHE A 250 -21.43 -7.23 3.04
CA PHE A 250 -21.42 -7.67 1.64
C PHE A 250 -21.51 -9.19 1.45
N LYS A 251 -21.65 -9.98 2.52
CA LYS A 251 -21.83 -11.44 2.41
C LYS A 251 -23.05 -11.77 1.54
N GLY A 252 -22.82 -12.52 0.45
CA GLY A 252 -23.86 -12.87 -0.52
C GLY A 252 -24.29 -11.72 -1.47
N LYS A 253 -23.67 -10.54 -1.38
CA LYS A 253 -23.98 -9.36 -2.20
C LYS A 253 -22.86 -9.06 -3.20
N THR A 254 -23.08 -8.04 -4.03
CA THR A 254 -22.06 -7.43 -4.87
C THR A 254 -21.04 -6.67 -4.01
N PRO A 255 -19.73 -6.94 -4.12
CA PRO A 255 -18.68 -6.23 -3.37
C PRO A 255 -18.73 -4.70 -3.51
N PRO A 256 -18.08 -3.93 -2.61
CA PRO A 256 -18.12 -2.48 -2.67
C PRO A 256 -17.35 -1.89 -3.86
N TRP A 257 -17.82 -0.72 -4.31
CA TRP A 257 -17.06 0.23 -5.10
C TRP A 257 -16.27 1.18 -4.19
N MET A 258 -15.09 1.58 -4.62
CA MET A 258 -14.25 2.58 -3.97
C MET A 258 -13.36 3.27 -5.02
N ILE A 259 -12.62 4.30 -4.63
CA ILE A 259 -11.62 4.95 -5.47
C ILE A 259 -10.22 4.62 -4.95
N HIS A 260 -9.33 4.20 -5.85
CA HIS A 260 -7.90 4.12 -5.61
C HIS A 260 -7.24 5.39 -6.13
N TYR A 261 -6.56 6.12 -5.26
CA TYR A 261 -5.67 7.22 -5.58
C TYR A 261 -4.24 6.73 -5.58
N ARG A 262 -3.49 7.08 -6.63
CA ARG A 262 -2.04 7.08 -6.67
C ARG A 262 -1.57 8.33 -7.37
N LEU A 263 -0.85 9.16 -6.63
CA LEU A 263 -0.18 10.35 -7.15
C LEU A 263 1.32 10.09 -7.18
N VAL A 264 2.02 10.68 -8.15
CA VAL A 264 3.48 10.64 -8.21
C VAL A 264 4.00 12.07 -8.21
N PHE A 265 5.05 12.30 -7.44
CA PHE A 265 5.64 13.63 -7.27
C PHE A 265 7.16 13.56 -7.12
N ARG A 266 7.84 14.64 -7.49
CA ARG A 266 9.26 14.86 -7.24
C ARG A 266 9.43 15.77 -6.04
N ALA A 267 10.23 15.34 -5.07
CA ALA A 267 10.48 16.14 -3.88
C ALA A 267 11.35 17.37 -4.21
N LYS A 268 10.97 18.56 -3.74
CA LYS A 268 11.80 19.77 -3.85
C LYS A 268 12.76 19.94 -2.68
N ASP A 269 12.39 19.41 -1.52
CA ASP A 269 13.17 19.46 -0.28
C ASP A 269 13.09 18.11 0.46
N LYS A 270 13.70 18.03 1.64
CA LYS A 270 13.68 16.88 2.55
C LYS A 270 12.32 16.65 3.19
N THR A 271 11.42 17.61 3.11
CA THR A 271 10.05 17.50 3.57
C THR A 271 9.04 18.10 2.59
N ALA A 272 7.81 17.62 2.66
CA ALA A 272 6.66 18.09 1.92
C ALA A 272 5.43 18.05 2.84
N LYS A 273 4.32 18.65 2.46
CA LYS A 273 3.09 18.58 3.27
C LYS A 273 1.99 17.88 2.50
N LEU A 274 1.50 16.76 3.02
CA LEU A 274 0.34 16.06 2.49
C LEU A 274 -0.92 16.55 3.21
N THR A 275 -1.95 16.90 2.45
CA THR A 275 -3.26 17.32 2.96
C THR A 275 -4.37 16.55 2.26
N ILE A 276 -5.22 15.89 3.04
CA ILE A 276 -6.47 15.29 2.59
C ILE A 276 -7.61 16.25 2.94
N SER A 277 -8.51 16.49 1.98
CA SER A 277 -9.75 17.21 2.23
C SER A 277 -10.97 16.49 1.65
N ASP A 278 -12.10 16.65 2.34
CA ASP A 278 -13.40 16.14 1.89
C ASP A 278 -14.16 17.12 0.98
N TRP A 279 -13.49 18.18 0.55
CA TRP A 279 -13.86 19.06 -0.56
C TRP A 279 -12.78 18.97 -1.66
N PRO A 280 -13.14 19.23 -2.93
CA PRO A 280 -12.17 19.29 -4.02
C PRO A 280 -11.34 20.58 -4.03
N ASP A 281 -11.87 21.67 -3.46
CA ASP A 281 -11.26 22.99 -3.33
C ASP A 281 -11.91 23.76 -2.16
N GLU A 282 -11.42 24.96 -1.83
CA GLU A 282 -11.98 25.78 -0.73
C GLU A 282 -13.35 26.42 -1.05
N ALA A 283 -13.78 26.42 -2.31
CA ALA A 283 -14.91 27.25 -2.75
C ALA A 283 -16.25 26.57 -2.52
N LYS A 284 -16.34 25.24 -2.71
CA LYS A 284 -17.60 24.51 -2.51
C LYS A 284 -17.41 23.04 -2.12
N PRO A 285 -18.40 22.44 -1.40
CA PRO A 285 -18.31 21.05 -0.96
C PRO A 285 -18.13 20.01 -2.06
N GLY A 286 -18.64 20.29 -3.26
CA GLY A 286 -18.52 19.40 -4.44
C GLY A 286 -19.28 18.07 -4.36
N GLY A 287 -19.79 17.70 -3.18
CA GLY A 287 -20.63 16.52 -2.96
C GLY A 287 -21.67 16.75 -1.84
N PRO A 288 -22.49 15.74 -1.51
CA PRO A 288 -23.57 15.88 -0.55
C PRO A 288 -23.06 16.26 0.85
N VAL A 289 -23.71 17.26 1.45
CA VAL A 289 -23.51 17.62 2.87
C VAL A 289 -23.98 16.46 3.74
N GLY A 290 -23.24 16.16 4.80
CA GLY A 290 -23.49 15.03 5.69
C GLY A 290 -23.03 13.67 5.15
N GLN A 291 -22.47 13.60 3.93
CA GLN A 291 -21.84 12.38 3.45
C GLN A 291 -20.64 12.02 4.32
N GLU A 292 -20.56 10.75 4.72
CA GLU A 292 -19.46 10.20 5.49
C GLU A 292 -18.52 9.46 4.55
N ILE A 293 -17.28 9.93 4.47
CA ILE A 293 -16.26 9.43 3.54
C ILE A 293 -15.19 8.74 4.36
N LEU A 294 -14.89 7.50 4.00
CA LEU A 294 -13.86 6.68 4.62
C LEU A 294 -12.57 6.75 3.81
N TYR A 295 -11.45 6.84 4.53
CA TYR A 295 -10.08 6.90 4.01
C TYR A 295 -9.25 5.79 4.66
N ASN A 296 -8.60 4.98 3.83
CA ASN A 296 -7.60 4.00 4.25
C ASN A 296 -6.79 3.59 3.01
N PHE A 297 -5.52 3.31 3.08
CA PHE A 297 -4.50 3.81 4.00
C PHE A 297 -3.94 5.14 3.45
N VAL A 298 -2.92 5.72 4.08
CA VAL A 298 -2.09 6.77 3.44
C VAL A 298 -0.65 6.27 3.32
N GLU A 299 -0.23 5.87 2.13
CA GLU A 299 1.12 5.37 1.88
C GLU A 299 1.92 6.44 1.15
N VAL A 300 3.16 6.65 1.57
CA VAL A 300 4.15 7.40 0.80
C VAL A 300 5.41 6.55 0.71
N GLN A 301 5.86 6.26 -0.51
CA GLN A 301 7.03 5.42 -0.78
C GLN A 301 7.89 6.02 -1.89
N PRO A 302 9.21 5.75 -1.91
CA PRO A 302 10.05 6.00 -3.07
C PRO A 302 9.44 5.39 -4.33
N TYR A 303 9.51 6.10 -5.45
CA TYR A 303 9.00 5.64 -6.74
C TYR A 303 10.16 5.43 -7.72
N ILE A 304 10.21 4.24 -8.33
CA ILE A 304 11.26 3.92 -9.32
C ILE A 304 10.96 4.61 -10.65
N GLU A 305 11.90 5.46 -11.07
CA GLU A 305 11.90 6.09 -12.39
C GLU A 305 11.96 5.05 -13.52
N ASP A 306 11.50 5.44 -14.72
CA ASP A 306 11.43 4.54 -15.87
C ASP A 306 12.83 4.07 -16.32
#